data_AF-A0A4Y2VY82-F1
#
_entry.id   AF-A0A4Y2VY82-F1
#
_cell.length_a   1.000
_cell.length_b   1.000
_cell.length_c   1.000
_cell.angle_alpha   90.00
_cell.angle_beta   90.00
_cell.angle_gamma   90.00
#
_symmetry.space_group_name_H-M   'P 1'
#
loop_
_entity.id
_entity.type
_entity.pdbx_description
1 polymer ?
#
loop_
_entity_poly.entity_id
_entity_poly.type
_entity_poly.pdbx_seq_one_letter_code
_entity_poly.pdbx_strand_id
1 'polypeptide(L)'
;MKCFDIEYDPFEWRLFIDSSKANLKAVFLYNGNSFASLLLGHSVHLEENYNEWSMILEKINYQEYRWMVCGDLRMLTMMLGQQTGYTKFPCFLCLWYSRARDLHWTKTDWSLRGAPGAKNVINTTLVPPEKVLLPPIHIKLGLMKQFMKSLRKDGECFRYLCSKFPKLSDAKLKERVFTIPDIRKLLSDSFFSGTMGTKKK
;
A
#
# COMPACT_ATOMS: atom_id res chain seq x y z
N MET A 1 17.57 -25.15 4.43
CA MET A 1 16.31 -25.85 4.11
C MET A 1 16.53 -26.70 2.86
N LYS A 2 16.62 -28.05 2.98
CA LYS A 2 16.68 -29.00 1.85
C LYS A 2 15.30 -29.61 1.56
N CYS A 3 14.24 -28.79 1.58
CA CYS A 3 12.86 -29.30 1.49
C CYS A 3 12.31 -29.28 0.06
N PHE A 4 13.02 -28.60 -0.84
CA PHE A 4 12.80 -28.58 -2.28
C PHE A 4 14.19 -28.76 -2.87
N ASP A 5 14.39 -29.61 -3.87
CA ASP A 5 15.68 -29.80 -4.57
C ASP A 5 16.04 -28.55 -5.42
N ILE A 6 15.99 -27.39 -4.79
CA ILE A 6 16.13 -26.07 -5.35
C ILE A 6 17.12 -25.34 -4.45
N GLU A 7 18.14 -24.78 -5.07
CA GLU A 7 19.09 -23.91 -4.39
C GLU A 7 18.35 -22.66 -3.90
N TYR A 8 18.49 -22.36 -2.61
CA TYR A 8 17.79 -21.25 -2.00
C TYR A 8 18.50 -19.93 -2.35
N ASP A 9 17.82 -19.09 -3.13
CA ASP A 9 18.26 -17.73 -3.41
C ASP A 9 17.31 -16.71 -2.72
N PRO A 10 17.77 -15.95 -1.72
CA PRO A 10 16.99 -14.89 -1.08
C PRO A 10 16.43 -13.84 -2.04
N PHE A 11 17.09 -13.57 -3.17
CA PHE A 11 16.64 -12.55 -4.13
C PHE A 11 15.39 -12.98 -4.91
N GLU A 12 15.12 -14.29 -4.98
CA GLU A 12 13.91 -14.84 -5.61
C GLU A 12 12.69 -14.83 -4.69
N TRP A 13 12.87 -14.46 -3.42
CA TRP A 13 11.79 -14.40 -2.43
C TRP A 13 11.53 -12.98 -1.94
N ARG A 14 10.26 -12.70 -1.67
CA ARG A 14 9.84 -11.47 -0.98
C ARG A 14 8.99 -11.81 0.24
N LEU A 15 9.22 -11.05 1.30
CA LEU A 15 8.43 -11.07 2.51
C LEU A 15 7.17 -10.23 2.30
N PHE A 16 6.03 -10.91 2.23
CA PHE A 16 4.74 -10.28 2.29
C PHE A 16 4.22 -10.29 3.71
N ILE A 17 3.80 -9.12 4.18
CA ILE A 17 3.30 -8.95 5.52
C ILE A 17 1.94 -8.27 5.45
N ASP A 18 0.97 -8.90 6.09
CA ASP A 18 -0.40 -8.44 6.16
C ASP A 18 -0.89 -8.49 7.60
N SER A 19 -1.65 -7.49 7.98
CA SER A 19 -2.22 -7.41 9.31
C SER A 19 -3.68 -7.00 9.23
N SER A 20 -4.45 -7.59 10.13
CA SER A 20 -5.83 -7.24 10.35
C SER A 20 -6.05 -7.09 11.85
N LYS A 21 -7.20 -6.53 12.23
CA LYS A 21 -7.59 -6.42 13.65
C LYS A 21 -7.56 -7.75 14.41
N ALA A 22 -7.65 -8.88 13.71
CA ALA A 22 -7.78 -10.20 14.31
C ALA A 22 -6.54 -11.08 14.15
N ASN A 23 -5.63 -10.75 13.22
CA ASN A 23 -4.45 -11.56 12.98
C ASN A 23 -3.34 -10.82 12.25
N LEU A 24 -2.14 -11.33 12.48
CA LEU A 24 -0.90 -10.96 11.86
C LEU A 24 -0.40 -12.11 11.00
N LYS A 25 -0.01 -11.83 9.75
CA LYS A 25 0.48 -12.83 8.80
C LYS A 25 1.78 -12.37 8.15
N ALA A 26 2.78 -13.25 8.21
CA ALA A 26 4.03 -13.12 7.46
C ALA A 26 4.13 -14.30 6.50
N VAL A 27 4.25 -14.01 5.21
CA VAL A 27 4.20 -14.97 4.12
C VAL A 27 5.35 -14.71 3.16
N PHE A 28 6.07 -15.75 2.77
CA PHE A 28 7.01 -15.69 1.66
C PHE A 28 6.33 -15.95 0.33
N LEU A 29 6.61 -15.06 -0.61
CA LEU A 29 6.16 -15.15 -1.98
C LEU A 29 7.36 -15.29 -2.89
N TYR A 30 7.32 -16.27 -3.78
CA TYR A 30 8.32 -16.40 -4.82
C TYR A 30 8.08 -15.38 -5.94
N ASN A 31 9.15 -14.83 -6.51
CA ASN A 31 9.06 -13.88 -7.60
C ASN A 31 8.52 -14.54 -8.88
N GLY A 32 7.54 -13.92 -9.53
CA GLY A 32 6.80 -14.56 -10.63
C GLY A 32 5.73 -15.56 -10.19
N ASN A 33 5.57 -15.81 -8.88
CA ASN A 33 4.52 -16.69 -8.30
C ASN A 33 4.49 -18.11 -8.90
N SER A 34 5.64 -18.65 -9.32
CA SER A 34 5.75 -20.03 -9.83
C SER A 34 5.66 -21.08 -8.72
N PHE A 35 5.97 -20.71 -7.48
CA PHE A 35 5.83 -21.57 -6.30
C PHE A 35 4.68 -21.10 -5.40
N ALA A 36 4.18 -22.04 -4.60
CA ALA A 36 3.21 -21.77 -3.56
C ALA A 36 3.79 -20.80 -2.52
N SER A 37 2.92 -19.96 -1.96
CA SER A 37 3.28 -19.07 -0.87
C SER A 37 3.61 -19.87 0.40
N LEU A 38 4.71 -19.53 1.08
CA LEU A 38 5.12 -20.18 2.32
C LEU A 38 4.71 -19.32 3.52
N LEU A 39 3.88 -19.87 4.42
CA LEU A 39 3.52 -19.19 5.65
C LEU A 39 4.70 -19.25 6.64
N LEU A 40 5.25 -18.10 7.01
CA LEU A 40 6.33 -18.01 8.00
C LEU A 40 5.82 -17.80 9.41
N GLY A 41 4.71 -17.08 9.53
CA GLY A 41 4.16 -16.73 10.83
C GLY A 41 2.71 -16.33 10.72
N HIS A 42 1.92 -16.83 11.66
CA HIS A 42 0.56 -16.41 11.90
C HIS A 42 0.37 -16.22 13.38
N SER A 43 -0.22 -15.09 13.78
CA SER A 43 -0.66 -14.90 15.16
C SER A 43 -2.01 -14.21 15.20
N VAL A 44 -2.86 -14.64 16.12
CA VAL A 44 -4.14 -13.99 16.44
C VAL A 44 -4.02 -13.09 17.68
N HIS A 45 -2.88 -13.14 18.36
CA HIS A 45 -2.64 -12.41 19.62
C HIS A 45 -1.71 -11.22 19.45
N LEU A 46 -0.97 -11.14 18.34
CA LEU A 46 -0.05 -10.05 18.09
C LEU A 46 -0.78 -8.83 17.54
N GLU A 47 -0.49 -7.68 18.11
CA GLU A 47 -1.00 -6.40 17.66
C GLU A 47 -0.08 -5.77 16.61
N GLU A 48 -0.64 -4.89 15.80
CA GLU A 48 0.09 -4.06 14.85
C GLU A 48 0.91 -2.98 15.58
N ASN A 49 2.07 -3.34 16.12
CA ASN A 49 2.98 -2.41 16.75
C ASN A 49 4.46 -2.67 16.37
N TYR A 50 5.30 -1.66 16.58
CA TYR A 50 6.70 -1.67 16.16
C TYR A 50 7.53 -2.77 16.85
N ASN A 51 7.28 -3.02 18.14
CA ASN A 51 8.07 -3.97 18.93
C ASN A 51 7.80 -5.41 18.47
N GLU A 52 6.54 -5.75 18.19
CA GLU A 52 6.17 -7.06 17.67
C GLU A 52 6.82 -7.32 16.31
N TRP A 53 6.86 -6.30 15.43
CA TRP A 53 7.55 -6.42 14.16
C TRP A 53 9.06 -6.60 14.31
N SER A 54 9.67 -5.90 15.26
CA SER A 54 11.09 -6.09 15.57
C SER A 54 11.38 -7.54 15.97
N MET A 55 10.57 -8.10 16.87
CA MET A 55 10.71 -9.49 17.31
C MET A 55 10.49 -10.49 16.17
N ILE A 56 9.50 -10.26 15.30
CA ILE A 56 9.24 -11.16 14.15
C ILE A 56 10.41 -11.16 13.18
N LEU A 57 10.93 -9.98 12.83
CA LEU A 57 12.06 -9.83 11.91
C LEU A 57 13.34 -10.46 12.45
N GLU A 58 13.55 -10.37 13.77
CA GLU A 58 14.65 -11.05 14.46
C GLU A 58 14.50 -12.58 14.36
N LYS A 59 13.31 -13.11 14.65
CA LYS A 59 13.03 -14.56 14.60
C LYS A 59 13.19 -15.17 13.21
N ILE A 60 12.88 -14.43 12.15
CA ILE A 60 13.11 -14.87 10.77
C ILE A 60 14.50 -14.51 10.23
N ASN A 61 15.37 -13.97 11.09
CA ASN A 61 16.74 -13.58 10.77
C ASN A 61 16.83 -12.64 9.54
N TYR A 62 15.96 -11.63 9.50
CA TYR A 62 15.85 -10.71 8.36
C TYR A 62 17.19 -10.02 8.02
N GLN A 63 18.03 -9.76 9.02
CA GLN A 63 19.31 -9.06 8.82
C GLN A 63 20.30 -9.86 7.96
N GLU A 64 20.24 -11.20 8.01
CA GLU A 64 21.09 -12.07 7.17
C GLU A 64 20.62 -12.03 5.71
N TYR A 65 19.32 -12.20 5.47
CA TYR A 65 18.80 -12.45 4.13
C TYR A 65 18.36 -11.19 3.37
N ARG A 66 17.95 -10.14 4.09
CA ARG A 66 17.53 -8.84 3.54
C ARG A 66 16.56 -8.95 2.35
N TRP A 67 15.51 -9.75 2.50
CA TRP A 67 14.46 -9.90 1.48
C TRP A 67 13.79 -8.57 1.15
N MET A 68 13.25 -8.48 -0.07
CA MET A 68 12.29 -7.41 -0.39
C MET A 68 11.04 -7.58 0.47
N VAL A 69 10.52 -6.48 1.01
CA VAL A 69 9.34 -6.46 1.89
C VAL A 69 8.18 -5.76 1.18
N CYS A 70 7.01 -6.38 1.19
CA CYS A 70 5.77 -5.82 0.69
C CYS A 70 4.70 -5.98 1.75
N GLY A 71 3.79 -5.01 1.84
CA GLY A 71 2.68 -5.04 2.77
C GLY A 71 1.81 -3.82 2.60
N ASP A 72 0.87 -3.62 3.52
CA ASP A 72 0.08 -2.41 3.52
C ASP A 72 0.95 -1.18 3.86
N LEU A 73 0.52 0.01 3.43
CA LEU A 73 1.28 1.25 3.64
C LEU A 73 1.46 1.59 5.14
N ARG A 74 0.52 1.21 6.00
CA ARG A 74 0.60 1.49 7.43
C ARG A 74 1.67 0.64 8.10
N MET A 75 1.78 -0.62 7.72
CA MET A 75 2.81 -1.54 8.19
C MET A 75 4.18 -1.11 7.68
N LEU A 76 4.30 -0.80 6.39
CA LEU A 76 5.56 -0.35 5.80
C LEU A 76 6.06 0.94 6.47
N THR A 77 5.18 1.91 6.72
CA THR A 77 5.56 3.15 7.44
C THR A 77 5.99 2.86 8.88
N MET A 78 5.33 1.92 9.57
CA MET A 78 5.72 1.50 10.92
C MET A 78 7.09 0.81 10.95
N MET A 79 7.37 -0.10 10.01
CA MET A 79 8.69 -0.75 9.89
C MET A 79 9.81 0.24 9.56
N LEU A 80 9.47 1.35 8.90
CA LEU A 80 10.37 2.48 8.63
C LEU A 80 10.40 3.51 9.78
N GLY A 81 9.87 3.14 10.95
CA GLY A 81 9.94 3.92 12.18
C GLY A 81 9.06 5.17 12.20
N GLN A 82 8.09 5.28 11.30
CA GLN A 82 7.21 6.44 11.24
C GLN A 82 6.12 6.42 12.29
N GLN A 83 5.77 7.62 12.75
CA GLN A 83 4.59 7.84 13.56
C GLN A 83 3.32 7.48 12.76
N THR A 84 2.44 6.71 13.38
CA THR A 84 1.15 6.33 12.80
C THR A 84 0.13 7.48 12.88
N GLY A 85 -0.93 7.41 12.07
CA GLY A 85 -2.01 8.38 12.05
C GLY A 85 -1.83 9.52 11.04
N TYR A 86 -2.57 10.61 11.23
CA TYR A 86 -2.61 11.74 10.30
C TYR A 86 -1.44 12.72 10.53
N THR A 87 -0.27 12.34 10.03
CA THR A 87 0.97 13.10 10.25
C THR A 87 1.20 14.22 9.23
N LYS A 88 2.09 15.15 9.57
CA LYS A 88 2.52 16.25 8.69
C LYS A 88 3.33 15.74 7.49
N PHE A 89 4.15 14.72 7.70
CA PHE A 89 4.99 14.10 6.67
C PHE A 89 4.68 12.60 6.57
N PRO A 90 3.63 12.20 5.83
CA PRO A 90 3.17 10.80 5.77
C PRO A 90 3.95 9.92 4.77
N CYS A 91 4.68 10.49 3.82
CA CYS A 91 5.38 9.71 2.79
C CYS A 91 6.69 9.14 3.34
N PHE A 92 6.95 7.84 3.30
CA PHE A 92 8.20 7.27 3.80
C PHE A 92 9.43 7.44 2.92
N LEU A 93 9.27 7.93 1.69
CA LEU A 93 10.37 8.19 0.77
C LEU A 93 10.88 9.63 0.86
N CYS A 94 9.99 10.60 1.08
CA CYS A 94 10.31 12.01 1.00
C CYS A 94 9.55 12.85 2.02
N LEU A 95 9.91 14.13 2.12
CA LEU A 95 9.32 15.12 3.00
C LEU A 95 8.09 15.79 2.40
N TRP A 96 7.24 15.01 1.72
CA TRP A 96 5.96 15.48 1.22
C TRP A 96 5.09 15.98 2.36
N TYR A 97 4.73 17.26 2.32
CA TYR A 97 4.01 17.92 3.40
C TYR A 97 2.50 17.88 3.17
N SER A 98 1.78 17.14 4.01
CA SER A 98 0.35 16.88 3.84
C SER A 98 -0.56 18.10 3.92
N ARG A 99 -0.05 19.22 4.48
CA ARG A 99 -0.82 20.43 4.68
C ARG A 99 -0.56 21.53 3.64
N ALA A 100 0.48 21.42 2.79
CA ALA A 100 0.75 22.40 1.73
C ALA A 100 -0.08 22.13 0.45
N ARG A 101 -1.40 22.32 0.55
CA ARG A 101 -2.35 22.03 -0.54
C ARG A 101 -2.07 22.83 -1.82
N ASP A 102 -1.53 24.02 -1.67
CA ASP A 102 -1.07 24.93 -2.72
C ASP A 102 0.12 24.37 -3.51
N LEU A 103 0.99 23.58 -2.86
CA LEU A 103 2.17 22.99 -3.47
C LEU A 103 1.93 21.59 -4.06
N HIS A 104 0.83 20.92 -3.71
CA HIS A 104 0.59 19.51 -4.06
C HIS A 104 0.55 19.23 -5.57
N TRP A 105 0.25 20.24 -6.39
CA TRP A 105 0.12 20.10 -7.85
C TRP A 105 1.23 20.80 -8.64
N THR A 106 2.06 21.60 -7.97
CA THR A 106 3.14 22.39 -8.59
C THR A 106 4.51 21.83 -8.24
N LYS A 107 4.66 21.22 -7.06
CA LYS A 107 5.91 20.66 -6.59
C LYS A 107 5.96 19.15 -6.78
N THR A 108 6.79 18.71 -7.71
CA THR A 108 7.09 17.31 -7.99
C THR A 108 8.17 16.76 -7.06
N ASP A 109 9.21 17.56 -6.80
CA ASP A 109 10.40 17.10 -6.09
C ASP A 109 10.39 17.53 -4.62
N TRP A 110 10.32 16.54 -3.74
CA TRP A 110 10.36 16.72 -2.30
C TRP A 110 11.66 16.13 -1.77
N SER A 111 12.32 16.85 -0.85
CA SER A 111 13.58 16.41 -0.26
C SER A 111 13.43 15.01 0.37
N LEU A 112 14.47 14.20 0.23
CA LEU A 112 14.52 12.86 0.83
C LEU A 112 14.48 12.94 2.35
N ARG A 113 14.15 11.81 2.99
CA ARG A 113 14.21 11.69 4.45
C ARG A 113 15.66 11.69 4.95
N GLY A 114 15.85 12.29 6.12
CA GLY A 114 17.10 12.23 6.87
C GLY A 114 17.03 11.25 8.04
N ALA A 115 17.92 11.42 9.03
CA ALA A 115 18.04 10.54 10.20
C ALA A 115 16.77 10.51 11.10
N PRO A 116 16.58 9.45 11.92
CA PRO A 116 15.49 9.32 12.89
C PRO A 116 15.42 10.50 13.88
N GLY A 117 14.23 10.75 14.44
CA GLY A 117 14.01 11.81 15.46
C GLY A 117 13.47 13.13 14.92
N ALA A 118 13.27 13.25 13.60
CA ALA A 118 12.69 14.42 12.97
C ALA A 118 11.56 14.06 12.01
N LYS A 119 10.65 15.01 11.75
CA LYS A 119 9.67 14.97 10.65
C LYS A 119 8.87 13.65 10.60
N ASN A 120 8.30 13.27 11.75
CA ASN A 120 7.45 12.10 11.97
C ASN A 120 8.13 10.73 11.93
N VAL A 121 9.46 10.66 12.03
CA VAL A 121 10.19 9.41 12.29
C VAL A 121 10.52 9.34 13.78
N ILE A 122 9.90 8.39 14.49
CA ILE A 122 10.01 8.23 15.95
C ILE A 122 10.89 7.06 16.37
N ASN A 123 11.06 6.06 15.50
CA ASN A 123 11.89 4.89 15.75
C ASN A 123 12.96 4.74 14.65
N THR A 124 13.94 3.88 14.89
CA THR A 124 14.88 3.42 13.85
C THR A 124 14.15 2.57 12.81
N THR A 125 14.72 2.45 11.61
CA THR A 125 14.16 1.58 10.57
C THR A 125 14.47 0.11 10.87
N LEU A 126 13.44 -0.73 10.93
CA LEU A 126 13.58 -2.19 11.07
C LEU A 126 14.04 -2.85 9.77
N VAL A 127 13.68 -2.26 8.64
CA VAL A 127 14.05 -2.71 7.30
C VAL A 127 14.65 -1.54 6.51
N PRO A 128 15.65 -1.79 5.65
CA PRO A 128 16.20 -0.74 4.80
C PRO A 128 15.13 -0.18 3.84
N PRO A 129 15.01 1.14 3.65
CA PRO A 129 14.04 1.73 2.72
C PRO A 129 14.12 1.18 1.30
N GLU A 130 15.33 0.87 0.82
CA GLU A 130 15.57 0.28 -0.50
C GLU A 130 15.05 -1.17 -0.64
N LYS A 131 14.73 -1.83 0.47
CA LYS A 131 14.13 -3.16 0.50
C LYS A 131 12.60 -3.13 0.55
N VAL A 132 11.98 -1.95 0.57
CA VAL A 132 10.50 -1.83 0.61
C VAL A 132 9.92 -1.71 -0.80
N LEU A 133 9.01 -2.62 -1.13
CA LEU A 133 8.20 -2.58 -2.34
C LEU A 133 6.93 -1.76 -2.10
N LEU A 134 6.69 -0.77 -2.94
CA LEU A 134 5.44 -0.03 -2.94
C LEU A 134 4.29 -0.96 -3.33
N PRO A 135 3.20 -1.04 -2.55
CA PRO A 135 2.09 -1.93 -2.85
C PRO A 135 1.20 -1.34 -3.96
N PRO A 136 1.30 -1.78 -5.23
CA PRO A 136 0.63 -1.10 -6.34
C PRO A 136 -0.89 -1.23 -6.25
N ILE A 137 -1.36 -2.32 -5.63
CA ILE A 137 -2.78 -2.58 -5.39
C ILE A 137 -3.37 -1.55 -4.42
N HIS A 138 -2.76 -1.34 -3.24
CA HIS A 138 -3.24 -0.38 -2.25
C HIS A 138 -3.22 1.06 -2.80
N ILE A 139 -2.21 1.40 -3.61
CA ILE A 139 -2.13 2.71 -4.28
C ILE A 139 -3.27 2.87 -5.28
N LYS A 140 -3.49 1.90 -6.19
CA LYS A 140 -4.56 1.96 -7.20
C LYS A 140 -5.94 2.06 -6.55
N LEU A 141 -6.20 1.26 -5.51
CA LEU A 141 -7.46 1.31 -4.77
C LEU A 141 -7.66 2.66 -4.06
N GLY A 142 -6.60 3.19 -3.44
CA GLY A 142 -6.62 4.50 -2.78
C GLY A 142 -6.92 5.65 -3.74
N LEU A 143 -6.23 5.67 -4.89
CA LEU A 143 -6.46 6.67 -5.96
C LEU A 143 -7.88 6.58 -6.51
N MET A 144 -8.38 5.37 -6.80
CA MET A 144 -9.75 5.19 -7.27
C MET A 144 -10.78 5.71 -6.25
N LYS A 145 -10.56 5.42 -4.96
CA LYS A 145 -11.42 5.93 -3.89
C LYS A 145 -11.41 7.45 -3.81
N GLN A 146 -10.25 8.09 -4.00
CA GLN A 146 -10.13 9.56 -4.03
C GLN A 146 -10.77 10.17 -5.27
N PHE A 147 -10.58 9.56 -6.44
CA PHE A 147 -11.23 9.95 -7.69
C PHE A 147 -12.76 9.90 -7.55
N MET A 148 -13.31 8.79 -7.08
CA MET A 148 -14.74 8.69 -6.80
C MET A 148 -15.22 9.72 -5.76
N LYS A 149 -14.34 10.08 -4.81
CA LYS A 149 -14.61 11.11 -3.80
C LYS A 149 -14.79 12.50 -4.39
N SER A 150 -14.02 12.85 -5.41
CA SER A 150 -14.08 14.16 -6.06
C SER A 150 -15.21 14.30 -7.08
N LEU A 151 -15.81 13.19 -7.55
CA LEU A 151 -16.93 13.23 -8.47
C LEU A 151 -18.19 13.86 -7.86
N ARG A 152 -18.86 14.70 -8.66
CA ARG A 152 -20.20 15.22 -8.38
C ARG A 152 -21.22 14.08 -8.46
N LYS A 153 -22.07 13.94 -7.44
CA LYS A 153 -23.09 12.86 -7.37
C LYS A 153 -24.13 12.94 -8.50
N ASP A 154 -24.40 14.13 -8.98
CA ASP A 154 -25.29 14.45 -10.11
C ASP A 154 -24.56 14.57 -11.46
N GLY A 155 -23.22 14.46 -11.43
CA GLY A 155 -22.37 14.61 -12.60
C GLY A 155 -22.53 13.46 -13.60
N GLU A 156 -22.27 13.76 -14.87
CA GLU A 156 -22.31 12.80 -15.96
C GLU A 156 -21.39 11.59 -15.72
N CYS A 157 -20.15 11.83 -15.30
CA CYS A 157 -19.19 10.78 -14.91
C CYS A 157 -19.76 9.83 -13.84
N PHE A 158 -20.42 10.36 -12.80
CA PHE A 158 -21.00 9.51 -11.75
C PHE A 158 -22.19 8.71 -12.26
N ARG A 159 -23.09 9.33 -13.03
CA ARG A 159 -24.22 8.63 -13.67
C ARG A 159 -23.75 7.53 -14.62
N TYR A 160 -22.70 7.81 -15.39
CA TYR A 160 -22.08 6.84 -16.28
C TYR A 160 -21.55 5.63 -15.49
N LEU A 161 -20.83 5.87 -14.40
CA LEU A 161 -20.31 4.80 -13.54
C LEU A 161 -21.42 3.93 -12.95
N CYS A 162 -22.52 4.54 -12.48
CA CYS A 162 -23.69 3.78 -12.03
C CYS A 162 -24.25 2.89 -13.15
N SER A 163 -24.33 3.41 -14.38
CA SER A 163 -24.84 2.65 -15.52
C SER A 163 -23.87 1.53 -15.98
N LYS A 164 -22.56 1.75 -15.86
CA LYS A 164 -21.52 0.79 -16.28
C LYS A 164 -21.40 -0.39 -15.33
N PHE A 165 -21.69 -0.16 -14.06
CA PHE A 165 -21.63 -1.16 -13.00
C PHE A 165 -22.99 -1.34 -12.31
N PRO A 166 -24.04 -1.78 -13.04
CA PRO A 166 -25.40 -1.88 -12.49
C PRO A 166 -25.52 -2.96 -11.41
N LYS A 167 -24.55 -3.88 -11.33
CA LYS A 167 -24.46 -4.92 -10.29
C LYS A 167 -23.84 -4.42 -8.99
N LEU A 168 -23.21 -3.24 -8.98
CA LEU A 168 -22.77 -2.61 -7.74
C LEU A 168 -23.99 -1.97 -7.10
N SER A 169 -24.26 -2.29 -5.83
CA SER A 169 -25.36 -1.66 -5.11
C SER A 169 -25.11 -0.15 -4.98
N ASP A 170 -26.18 0.63 -4.87
CA ASP A 170 -26.11 2.06 -4.57
C ASP A 170 -25.26 2.33 -3.31
N ALA A 171 -25.31 1.43 -2.32
CA ALA A 171 -24.46 1.48 -1.14
C ALA A 171 -22.97 1.34 -1.50
N LYS A 172 -22.59 0.35 -2.32
CA LYS A 172 -21.19 0.17 -2.76
C LYS A 172 -20.67 1.31 -3.64
N LEU A 173 -21.54 1.89 -4.47
CA LEU A 173 -21.22 3.07 -5.28
C LEU A 173 -21.09 4.33 -4.41
N LYS A 174 -21.95 4.51 -3.39
CA LYS A 174 -21.87 5.59 -2.39
C LYS A 174 -20.67 5.44 -1.45
N GLU A 175 -20.36 4.21 -1.04
CA GLU A 175 -19.19 3.84 -0.24
C GLU A 175 -17.90 3.81 -1.08
N ARG A 176 -18.04 3.87 -2.41
CA ARG A 176 -16.97 4.03 -3.40
C ARG A 176 -15.98 2.86 -3.34
N VAL A 177 -16.52 1.65 -3.26
CA VAL A 177 -15.76 0.41 -3.16
C VAL A 177 -15.68 -0.24 -4.55
N PHE A 178 -14.51 -0.15 -5.17
CA PHE A 178 -14.20 -0.79 -6.46
C PHE A 178 -13.22 -1.94 -6.26
N THR A 179 -13.40 -3.01 -7.01
CA THR A 179 -12.40 -4.09 -7.10
C THR A 179 -11.38 -3.81 -8.19
N ILE A 180 -10.26 -4.52 -8.19
CA ILE A 180 -9.25 -4.41 -9.26
C ILE A 180 -9.86 -4.72 -10.65
N PRO A 181 -10.69 -5.77 -10.83
CA PRO A 181 -11.42 -5.99 -12.08
C PRO A 181 -12.29 -4.80 -12.52
N ASP A 182 -13.02 -4.17 -11.59
CA ASP A 182 -13.85 -3.02 -11.93
C ASP A 182 -13.00 -1.84 -12.43
N ILE A 183 -11.87 -1.57 -11.76
CA ILE A 183 -10.93 -0.52 -12.15
C ILE A 183 -10.35 -0.81 -13.54
N ARG A 184 -9.93 -2.06 -13.81
CA ARG A 184 -9.41 -2.45 -15.12
C ARG A 184 -10.46 -2.26 -16.22
N LYS A 185 -11.68 -2.73 -15.98
CA LYS A 185 -12.80 -2.58 -16.92
C LYS A 185 -13.10 -1.12 -17.22
N LEU A 186 -13.02 -0.26 -16.21
CA LEU A 186 -13.23 1.18 -16.36
C LEU A 186 -12.11 1.85 -17.17
N LEU A 187 -10.85 1.54 -16.85
CA LEU A 187 -9.70 2.13 -17.52
C LEU A 187 -9.56 1.68 -18.99
N SER A 188 -10.06 0.49 -19.32
CA SER A 188 -10.11 0.00 -20.70
C SER A 188 -11.28 0.58 -21.51
N ASP A 189 -12.17 1.34 -20.89
CA ASP A 189 -13.34 1.91 -21.57
C ASP A 189 -12.99 3.25 -22.22
N SER A 190 -12.98 3.28 -23.55
CA SER A 190 -12.70 4.49 -24.32
C SER A 190 -13.73 5.60 -24.04
N PHE A 191 -14.99 5.26 -23.78
CA PHE A 191 -16.05 6.23 -23.54
C PHE A 191 -15.94 6.88 -22.16
N PHE A 192 -15.31 6.22 -21.19
CA PHE A 192 -15.19 6.74 -19.82
C PHE A 192 -14.49 8.11 -19.79
N SER A 193 -13.44 8.29 -20.60
CA SER A 193 -12.70 9.54 -20.70
C SER A 193 -13.59 10.73 -21.07
N GLY A 194 -14.54 10.55 -21.99
CA GLY A 194 -15.46 11.58 -22.44
C GLY A 194 -16.48 12.03 -21.38
N THR A 195 -16.71 11.21 -20.35
CA THR A 195 -17.64 11.53 -19.25
C THR A 195 -17.01 12.41 -18.19
N MET A 196 -15.67 12.50 -18.17
CA MET A 196 -14.92 13.37 -17.28
C MET A 196 -14.99 14.80 -17.82
N GLY A 197 -15.98 15.57 -17.35
CA GLY A 197 -16.18 16.95 -17.80
C GLY A 197 -14.91 17.82 -17.71
N THR A 198 -14.78 18.78 -18.62
CA THR A 198 -13.58 19.61 -18.83
C THR A 198 -13.34 20.69 -17.76
N LYS A 199 -14.21 20.83 -16.76
CA LYS A 199 -14.09 21.90 -15.78
C LYS A 199 -13.05 21.57 -14.71
N LYS A 200 -11.82 22.03 -14.95
CA LYS A 200 -10.85 22.34 -13.90
C LYS A 200 -11.55 23.25 -12.88
N LYS A 201 -11.47 22.87 -11.60
CA LYS A 201 -11.70 23.82 -10.51
C LYS A 201 -10.63 24.90 -10.55
#